data_AF-A0A7T6XVF3-F1
#
_entry.id   AF-A0A7T6XVF3-F1
#
_cell.length_a   1.000
_cell.length_b   1.000
_cell.length_c   1.000
_cell.angle_alpha   90.00
_cell.angle_beta   90.00
_cell.angle_gamma   90.00
#
_symmetry.space_group_name_H-M   'P 1'
#
loop_
_entity.id
_entity.type
_entity.pdbx_description
1 polymer ?
#
loop_
_entity_poly.entity_id
_entity_poly.type
_entity_poly.pdbx_seq_one_letter_code
_entity_poly.pdbx_strand_id
1 'polypeptide(L)'
;MAFNVRLGSLTLLMVLLQTVSAQFCSFWNNGCIDSLAQTAIRFDLKPLFPDPVTLYYSFDASSSGKGAGPMTKTAFWLGYQNDNINVNAVDSNRTSEIGLRIGNLTGTPSGGNNGCDGIWGDDCSRDLKSALQNGIYLLAVSGEYYSKPLEVVLNNMLIKPPSLPSCPPPTLDVAAIPVQDFAKERVPDQNVTIMPPGSGAWPWQVWYLDNMNARNQASQVAVGIISRAPAYNSAPPDGPNDIMVELVCIQAPSTGTSKGSQD
;
A
#
# COMPACT_ATOMS: atom_id res chain seq x y z
N MET A 1 64.28 -11.25 5.51
CA MET A 1 63.08 -12.06 5.85
C MET A 1 61.96 -11.60 4.94
N ALA A 2 61.58 -12.44 3.98
CA ALA A 2 60.51 -12.13 3.03
C ALA A 2 59.16 -12.50 3.66
N PHE A 3 58.28 -11.52 3.83
CA PHE A 3 56.89 -11.76 4.24
C PHE A 3 56.12 -12.31 3.04
N ASN A 4 55.89 -13.62 3.04
CA ASN A 4 54.96 -14.29 2.13
C ASN A 4 53.52 -13.94 2.56
N VAL A 5 52.98 -12.86 2.01
CA VAL A 5 51.53 -12.58 2.09
C VAL A 5 50.84 -13.56 1.13
N ARG A 6 50.15 -14.55 1.69
CA ARG A 6 49.42 -15.57 0.91
C ARG A 6 48.34 -14.90 0.05
N LEU A 7 48.37 -15.16 -1.25
CA LEU A 7 47.37 -14.75 -2.24
C LEU A 7 45.92 -15.12 -1.83
N GLY A 8 45.75 -16.13 -0.98
CA GLY A 8 44.45 -16.57 -0.45
C GLY A 8 43.81 -15.65 0.60
N SER A 9 44.57 -14.73 1.23
CA SER A 9 43.99 -13.76 2.18
C SER A 9 43.43 -12.51 1.49
N LEU A 10 43.81 -12.23 0.23
CA LEU A 10 43.31 -11.07 -0.51
C LEU A 10 41.94 -11.34 -1.16
N THR A 11 41.68 -12.58 -1.57
CA THR A 11 40.40 -12.98 -2.18
C THR A 11 39.26 -13.07 -1.16
N LEU A 12 39.54 -13.46 0.09
CA LEU A 12 38.53 -13.49 1.15
C LEU A 12 38.07 -12.09 1.58
N LEU A 13 38.95 -11.07 1.47
CA LEU A 13 38.61 -9.69 1.78
C LEU A 13 37.76 -9.01 0.70
N MET A 14 37.91 -9.42 -0.58
CA MET A 14 37.07 -8.90 -1.68
C MET A 14 35.63 -9.44 -1.65
N VAL A 15 35.38 -10.63 -1.09
CA VAL A 15 34.02 -11.17 -0.96
C VAL A 15 33.23 -10.48 0.16
N LEU A 16 33.92 -9.98 1.19
CA LEU A 16 33.31 -9.17 2.26
C LEU A 16 33.06 -7.70 1.86
N LEU A 17 33.59 -7.28 0.72
CA LEU A 17 33.39 -5.98 0.09
C LEU A 17 32.37 -6.07 -1.06
N GLN A 18 31.37 -6.96 -0.96
CA GLN A 18 30.07 -6.67 -1.57
C GLN A 18 29.50 -5.44 -0.87
N THR A 19 29.99 -4.30 -1.31
CA THR A 19 29.50 -2.98 -0.97
C THR A 19 27.99 -3.03 -1.11
N VAL A 20 27.30 -2.96 0.02
CA VAL A 20 25.93 -2.46 0.07
C VAL A 20 26.02 -1.11 -0.61
N SER A 21 25.70 -1.09 -1.90
CA SER A 21 25.58 0.16 -2.63
C SER A 21 24.38 0.81 -1.96
N ALA A 22 24.63 1.76 -1.05
CA ALA A 22 23.61 2.72 -0.69
C ALA A 22 23.27 3.42 -2.01
N GLN A 23 22.26 2.89 -2.73
CA GLN A 23 21.73 3.54 -3.91
C GLN A 23 21.14 4.84 -3.39
N PHE A 24 21.89 5.93 -3.55
CA PHE A 24 21.40 7.27 -3.26
C PHE A 24 20.18 7.51 -4.13
N CYS A 25 19.00 7.46 -3.52
CA CYS A 25 17.78 7.80 -4.21
C CYS A 25 17.60 9.31 -4.16
N SER A 26 17.75 9.98 -5.30
CA SER A 26 17.40 11.40 -5.38
C SER A 26 15.92 11.60 -5.06
N PHE A 27 15.59 12.70 -4.36
CA PHE A 27 14.22 13.13 -4.13
C PHE A 27 13.40 13.11 -5.44
N TRP A 28 13.99 13.51 -6.57
CA TRP A 28 13.31 13.59 -7.87
C TRP A 28 13.26 12.27 -8.66
N ASN A 29 13.85 11.19 -8.16
CA ASN A 29 13.81 9.88 -8.83
C ASN A 29 12.55 9.10 -8.46
N ASN A 30 11.61 8.92 -9.40
CA ASN A 30 10.35 8.22 -9.15
C ASN A 30 10.49 6.70 -8.97
N GLY A 31 11.66 6.12 -9.24
CA GLY A 31 11.91 4.68 -9.15
C GLY A 31 12.33 4.20 -7.76
N CYS A 32 12.48 5.09 -6.78
CA CYS A 32 12.94 4.76 -5.44
C CYS A 32 12.47 5.83 -4.43
N ILE A 33 12.73 5.60 -3.14
CA ILE A 33 12.58 6.60 -2.08
C ILE A 33 13.75 6.52 -1.09
N ASP A 34 14.34 7.66 -0.74
CA ASP A 34 15.26 7.78 0.38
C ASP A 34 14.46 8.26 1.59
N SER A 35 13.88 7.31 2.33
CA SER A 35 12.83 7.63 3.30
C SER A 35 13.37 8.43 4.49
N LEU A 36 12.86 9.64 4.69
CA LEU A 36 13.02 10.35 5.96
C LEU A 36 12.29 9.61 7.10
N ALA A 37 11.14 9.03 6.79
CA ALA A 37 10.38 8.18 7.68
C ALA A 37 9.72 7.03 6.90
N GLN A 38 9.72 5.84 7.52
CA GLN A 38 9.06 4.65 7.00
C GLN A 38 8.29 3.97 8.15
N THR A 39 7.16 3.39 7.80
CA THR A 39 6.31 2.61 8.69
C THR A 39 5.76 1.40 7.95
N ALA A 40 5.34 0.39 8.68
CA ALA A 40 4.83 -0.85 8.13
C ALA A 40 3.72 -1.42 9.02
N ILE A 41 2.74 -2.06 8.39
CA ILE A 41 1.64 -2.76 9.08
C ILE A 41 1.36 -4.08 8.39
N ARG A 42 1.08 -5.12 9.19
CA ARG A 42 0.74 -6.46 8.71
C ARG A 42 -0.77 -6.67 8.76
N PHE A 43 -1.31 -7.33 7.74
CA PHE A 43 -2.72 -7.66 7.63
C PHE A 43 -2.91 -8.95 6.82
N ASP A 44 -4.05 -9.61 7.02
CA ASP A 44 -4.35 -10.90 6.39
C ASP A 44 -5.06 -10.70 5.05
N LEU A 45 -4.63 -11.44 4.02
CA LEU A 45 -5.27 -11.51 2.70
C LEU A 45 -5.55 -12.96 2.30
N LYS A 46 -6.09 -13.71 3.27
CA LYS A 46 -6.49 -15.11 3.09
C LYS A 46 -7.67 -15.20 2.11
N PRO A 47 -7.84 -16.34 1.42
CA PRO A 47 -6.99 -17.52 1.44
C PRO A 47 -5.79 -17.47 0.48
N LEU A 48 -5.72 -16.49 -0.42
CA LEU A 48 -4.69 -16.43 -1.48
C LEU A 48 -3.28 -16.26 -0.91
N PHE A 49 -3.14 -15.38 0.08
CA PHE A 49 -1.91 -15.21 0.88
C PHE A 49 -2.09 -15.94 2.21
N PRO A 50 -1.44 -17.09 2.43
CA PRO A 50 -1.48 -17.83 3.69
C PRO A 50 -0.85 -17.03 4.84
N ASP A 51 0.23 -16.32 4.54
CA ASP A 51 0.94 -15.47 5.48
C ASP A 51 0.42 -14.02 5.42
N PRO A 52 0.48 -13.28 6.55
CA PRO A 52 0.12 -11.87 6.56
C PRO A 52 1.00 -11.06 5.61
N VAL A 53 0.37 -10.22 4.80
CA VAL A 53 1.02 -9.25 3.90
C VAL A 53 1.40 -8.00 4.69
N THR A 54 2.50 -7.36 4.32
CA THR A 54 2.95 -6.11 4.95
C THR A 54 2.75 -4.94 4.00
N LEU A 55 1.98 -3.92 4.39
CA LEU A 55 1.93 -2.63 3.70
C LEU A 55 3.04 -1.75 4.25
N TYR A 56 3.94 -1.32 3.38
CA TYR A 56 4.96 -0.32 3.69
C TYR A 56 4.52 1.03 3.16
N TYR A 57 4.69 2.05 4.00
CA TYR A 57 4.47 3.44 3.63
C TYR A 57 5.68 4.27 4.08
N SER A 58 6.15 5.13 3.20
CA SER A 58 7.30 5.98 3.46
C SER A 58 7.12 7.36 2.85
N PHE A 59 7.82 8.33 3.42
CA PHE A 59 7.94 9.64 2.81
C PHE A 59 9.36 10.20 2.97
N ASP A 60 9.71 11.07 2.03
CA ASP A 60 10.86 11.95 2.02
C ASP A 60 10.37 13.40 1.86
N ALA A 61 11.17 14.39 2.22
CA ALA A 61 10.79 15.79 2.22
C ALA A 61 11.90 16.70 1.67
N SER A 62 11.49 17.63 0.81
CA SER A 62 12.33 18.72 0.33
C SER A 62 11.80 20.06 0.82
N SER A 63 12.68 20.91 1.36
CA SER A 63 12.33 22.27 1.79
C SER A 63 12.14 23.25 0.62
N SER A 64 12.58 22.87 -0.58
CA SER A 64 12.57 23.70 -1.79
C SER A 64 12.10 22.90 -3.01
N GLY A 65 10.94 22.25 -2.89
CA GLY A 65 10.32 21.57 -4.03
C GLY A 65 10.06 22.56 -5.16
N LYS A 66 10.40 22.21 -6.41
CA LYS A 66 10.19 22.98 -7.67
C LYS A 66 10.30 24.53 -7.58
N GLY A 67 11.06 25.08 -6.61
CA GLY A 67 11.10 26.51 -6.31
C GLY A 67 9.83 27.15 -5.71
N ALA A 68 8.83 26.36 -5.29
CA ALA A 68 7.49 26.85 -4.92
C ALA A 68 7.10 26.61 -3.44
N GLY A 69 7.94 25.97 -2.64
CA GLY A 69 7.67 25.70 -1.23
C GLY A 69 8.13 24.30 -0.80
N PRO A 70 7.76 23.85 0.42
CA PRO A 70 8.06 22.50 0.84
C PRO A 70 7.26 21.48 0.02
N MET A 71 7.86 20.33 -0.25
CA MET A 71 7.23 19.23 -0.97
C MET A 71 7.60 17.92 -0.27
N THR A 72 6.65 16.99 -0.19
CA THR A 72 6.96 15.62 0.19
C THR A 72 6.84 14.69 -0.99
N LYS A 73 7.68 13.66 -0.98
CA LYS A 73 7.59 12.52 -1.85
C LYS A 73 7.15 11.35 -1.01
N THR A 74 6.08 10.69 -1.41
CA THR A 74 5.54 9.53 -0.70
C THR A 74 5.70 8.30 -1.57
N ALA A 75 5.84 7.13 -0.93
CA ALA A 75 5.90 5.86 -1.63
C ALA A 75 5.23 4.75 -0.81
N PHE A 76 4.68 3.77 -1.51
CA PHE A 76 4.18 2.55 -0.90
C PHE A 76 4.52 1.32 -1.72
N TRP A 77 4.50 0.17 -1.04
CA TRP A 77 4.59 -1.15 -1.65
C TRP A 77 4.04 -2.19 -0.67
N LEU A 78 3.71 -3.37 -1.20
CA LEU A 78 3.46 -4.54 -0.36
C LEU A 78 4.71 -5.41 -0.30
N GLY A 79 4.96 -5.97 0.88
CA GLY A 79 5.91 -7.06 1.09
C GLY A 79 5.18 -8.34 1.44
N TYR A 80 5.51 -9.41 0.73
CA TYR A 80 4.99 -10.77 0.93
C TYR A 80 5.96 -11.79 0.35
N GLN A 81 5.77 -13.05 0.72
CA GLN A 81 6.54 -14.17 0.17
C GLN A 81 5.90 -14.67 -1.12
N ASN A 82 6.51 -14.36 -2.27
CA ASN A 82 6.01 -14.78 -3.59
C ASN A 82 5.89 -16.30 -3.75
N ASP A 83 6.75 -17.05 -3.06
CA ASP A 83 6.81 -18.51 -3.20
C ASP A 83 5.79 -19.24 -2.31
N ASN A 84 5.06 -18.51 -1.45
CA ASN A 84 4.05 -19.08 -0.56
C ASN A 84 2.64 -18.58 -0.92
N ILE A 85 2.22 -18.86 -2.15
CA ILE A 85 0.87 -18.51 -2.64
C ILE A 85 0.01 -19.75 -2.66
N ASN A 86 -1.20 -19.65 -2.12
CA ASN A 86 -2.14 -20.75 -2.12
C ASN A 86 -2.90 -20.83 -3.44
N VAL A 87 -2.28 -21.44 -4.45
CA VAL A 87 -2.91 -21.66 -5.76
C VAL A 87 -4.18 -22.52 -5.69
N ASN A 88 -4.33 -23.35 -4.64
CA ASN A 88 -5.56 -24.14 -4.44
C ASN A 88 -6.76 -23.27 -4.05
N ALA A 89 -6.55 -22.02 -3.64
CA ALA A 89 -7.61 -21.05 -3.38
C ALA A 89 -8.14 -20.36 -4.65
N VAL A 90 -7.57 -20.67 -5.81
CA VAL A 90 -7.98 -20.16 -7.12
C VAL A 90 -9.11 -21.03 -7.67
N ASP A 91 -10.33 -20.62 -7.38
CA ASP A 91 -11.57 -21.28 -7.84
C ASP A 91 -12.34 -20.46 -8.88
N SER A 92 -11.92 -19.22 -9.14
CA SER A 92 -12.55 -18.30 -10.09
C SER A 92 -11.58 -17.20 -10.52
N ASN A 93 -11.92 -16.50 -11.59
CA ASN A 93 -11.13 -15.36 -12.07
C ASN A 93 -11.35 -14.16 -11.14
N ARG A 94 -10.29 -13.73 -10.46
CA ARG A 94 -10.32 -12.58 -9.54
C ARG A 94 -9.13 -11.65 -9.76
N THR A 95 -9.33 -10.38 -9.44
CA THR A 95 -8.29 -9.34 -9.43
C THR A 95 -8.18 -8.81 -7.99
N SER A 96 -6.95 -8.78 -7.47
CA SER A 96 -6.64 -8.13 -6.20
C SER A 96 -5.95 -6.79 -6.44
N GLU A 97 -6.41 -5.78 -5.74
CA GLU A 97 -6.02 -4.39 -5.94
C GLU A 97 -5.78 -3.68 -4.62
N ILE A 98 -4.91 -2.66 -4.63
CA ILE A 98 -4.72 -1.75 -3.52
C ILE A 98 -4.87 -0.30 -4.00
N GLY A 99 -5.83 0.42 -3.42
CA GLY A 99 -5.95 1.86 -3.50
C GLY A 99 -5.27 2.53 -2.30
N LEU A 100 -4.58 3.66 -2.51
CA LEU A 100 -3.95 4.38 -1.40
C LEU A 100 -4.46 5.83 -1.27
N ARG A 101 -5.23 6.09 -0.23
CA ARG A 101 -5.81 7.41 0.09
C ARG A 101 -4.90 8.16 1.06
N ILE A 102 -4.38 9.31 0.65
CA ILE A 102 -3.48 10.16 1.46
C ILE A 102 -3.93 11.61 1.47
N GLY A 103 -3.79 12.24 2.64
CA GLY A 103 -4.05 13.67 2.83
C GLY A 103 -5.36 13.93 3.54
N ASN A 104 -5.49 15.09 4.18
CA ASN A 104 -6.73 15.50 4.87
C ASN A 104 -7.28 14.47 5.86
N LEU A 105 -6.39 13.72 6.53
CA LEU A 105 -6.76 12.75 7.56
C LEU A 105 -5.66 12.67 8.59
N THR A 106 -6.04 12.82 9.84
CA THR A 106 -5.15 12.79 10.99
C THR A 106 -5.77 11.90 12.06
N GLY A 107 -4.94 11.36 12.94
CA GLY A 107 -5.40 10.51 14.04
C GLY A 107 -4.28 9.59 14.49
N THR A 108 -4.61 8.59 15.31
CA THR A 108 -3.67 7.55 15.74
C THR A 108 -4.23 6.20 15.33
N PRO A 109 -3.59 5.49 14.38
CA PRO A 109 -4.07 4.19 13.96
C PRO A 109 -4.23 3.21 15.14
N SER A 110 -5.43 2.68 15.31
CA SER A 110 -5.78 1.68 16.33
C SER A 110 -7.09 0.96 16.01
N GLY A 111 -7.42 -0.10 16.77
CA GLY A 111 -8.66 -0.87 16.61
C GLY A 111 -8.54 -2.12 15.73
N GLY A 112 -9.69 -2.77 15.49
CA GLY A 112 -9.81 -4.08 14.84
C GLY A 112 -9.76 -4.06 13.31
N ASN A 113 -10.03 -2.92 12.66
CA ASN A 113 -9.90 -2.78 11.20
C ASN A 113 -8.52 -2.24 10.78
N ASN A 114 -7.47 -2.99 11.14
CA ASN A 114 -6.06 -2.68 10.84
C ASN A 114 -5.69 -1.20 11.05
N GLY A 115 -6.08 -0.66 12.20
CA GLY A 115 -5.77 0.70 12.61
C GLY A 115 -6.80 1.77 12.21
N CYS A 116 -7.79 1.46 11.37
CA CYS A 116 -8.71 2.50 10.87
C CYS A 116 -9.78 2.94 11.87
N ASP A 117 -10.13 2.12 12.86
CA ASP A 117 -11.15 2.50 13.84
C ASP A 117 -10.69 3.66 14.72
N GLY A 118 -9.38 3.76 14.98
CA GLY A 118 -8.78 4.90 15.69
C GLY A 118 -8.84 6.23 14.94
N ILE A 119 -9.23 6.21 13.67
CA ILE A 119 -9.28 7.39 12.80
C ILE A 119 -10.71 7.92 12.66
N TRP A 120 -11.67 7.02 12.46
CA TRP A 120 -13.07 7.39 12.17
C TRP A 120 -14.12 6.52 12.86
N GLY A 121 -13.73 5.59 13.73
CA GLY A 121 -14.64 4.67 14.43
C GLY A 121 -14.89 3.35 13.69
N ASP A 122 -15.24 2.32 14.43
CA ASP A 122 -15.54 0.98 13.90
C ASP A 122 -16.77 0.97 12.97
N ASP A 123 -17.79 1.75 13.31
CA ASP A 123 -19.00 1.92 12.51
C ASP A 123 -18.68 2.50 11.12
N CYS A 124 -17.79 3.51 11.03
CA CYS A 124 -17.36 4.03 9.74
C CYS A 124 -16.54 3.01 8.94
N SER A 125 -15.60 2.30 9.58
CA SER A 125 -14.83 1.24 8.93
C SER A 125 -15.74 0.19 8.29
N ARG A 126 -16.79 -0.22 9.02
CA ARG A 126 -17.80 -1.18 8.54
C ARG A 126 -18.61 -0.60 7.38
N ASP A 127 -19.17 0.61 7.53
CA ASP A 127 -20.01 1.23 6.49
C ASP A 127 -19.22 1.46 5.20
N LEU A 128 -17.96 1.89 5.30
CA LEU A 128 -17.06 2.07 4.15
C LEU A 128 -16.75 0.73 3.46
N LYS A 129 -16.43 -0.33 4.22
CA LYS A 129 -16.24 -1.67 3.68
C LYS A 129 -17.49 -2.15 2.94
N SER A 130 -18.66 -2.03 3.56
CA SER A 130 -19.95 -2.41 2.96
C SER A 130 -20.28 -1.62 1.70
N ALA A 131 -19.99 -0.31 1.67
CA ALA A 131 -20.20 0.51 0.48
C ALA A 131 -19.28 0.08 -0.68
N LEU A 132 -18.01 -0.22 -0.40
CA LEU A 132 -17.05 -0.71 -1.39
C LEU A 132 -17.45 -2.09 -1.92
N GLN A 133 -17.79 -3.02 -1.03
CA GLN A 133 -18.27 -4.36 -1.38
C GLN A 133 -19.50 -4.30 -2.28
N ASN A 134 -20.48 -3.48 -1.90
CA ASN A 134 -21.71 -3.30 -2.68
C ASN A 134 -21.43 -2.62 -4.03
N GLY A 135 -20.56 -1.62 -4.08
CA GLY A 135 -20.16 -0.97 -5.34
C GLY A 135 -19.50 -1.95 -6.31
N ILE A 136 -18.59 -2.78 -5.82
CA ILE A 136 -17.89 -3.79 -6.63
C ILE A 136 -18.87 -4.88 -7.09
N TYR A 137 -19.77 -5.33 -6.20
CA TYR A 137 -20.82 -6.27 -6.55
C TYR A 137 -21.71 -5.74 -7.68
N LEU A 138 -22.22 -4.51 -7.53
CA LEU A 138 -23.07 -3.87 -8.56
C LEU A 138 -22.34 -3.71 -9.89
N LEU A 139 -21.05 -3.38 -9.87
CA LEU A 139 -20.21 -3.34 -11.07
C LEU A 139 -20.05 -4.73 -11.71
N ALA A 140 -19.84 -5.77 -10.91
CA ALA A 140 -19.67 -7.13 -11.42
C ALA A 140 -20.94 -7.68 -12.09
N VAL A 141 -22.13 -7.34 -11.57
CA VAL A 141 -23.42 -7.80 -12.12
C VAL A 141 -24.00 -6.88 -13.19
N SER A 142 -23.48 -5.68 -13.40
CA SER A 142 -23.98 -4.75 -14.42
C SER A 142 -23.67 -5.20 -15.84
N GLY A 143 -22.64 -6.03 -16.02
CA GLY A 143 -22.11 -6.43 -17.32
C GLY A 143 -21.25 -5.36 -18.00
N GLU A 144 -21.03 -4.22 -17.35
CA GLU A 144 -20.13 -3.19 -17.86
C GLU A 144 -18.68 -3.68 -17.88
N TYR A 145 -17.91 -3.26 -18.89
CA TYR A 145 -16.51 -3.61 -18.98
C TYR A 145 -15.68 -2.91 -17.89
N TYR A 146 -14.83 -3.67 -17.20
CA TYR A 146 -13.84 -3.14 -16.26
C TYR A 146 -12.56 -3.97 -16.30
N SER A 147 -11.45 -3.40 -15.84
CA SER A 147 -10.19 -4.12 -15.64
C SER A 147 -9.70 -4.09 -14.20
N LYS A 148 -10.08 -3.02 -13.49
CA LYS A 148 -9.72 -2.69 -12.11
C LYS A 148 -10.99 -2.34 -11.32
N PRO A 149 -11.74 -3.34 -10.80
CA PRO A 149 -13.04 -3.10 -10.20
C PRO A 149 -13.00 -2.12 -9.03
N LEU A 150 -11.97 -2.17 -8.18
CA LEU A 150 -11.79 -1.21 -7.09
C LEU A 150 -11.56 0.21 -7.59
N GLU A 151 -10.73 0.39 -8.61
CA GLU A 151 -10.47 1.71 -9.21
C GLU A 151 -11.76 2.34 -9.76
N VAL A 152 -12.56 1.57 -10.48
CA VAL A 152 -13.84 2.04 -11.03
C VAL A 152 -14.78 2.48 -9.91
N VAL A 153 -14.91 1.67 -8.85
CA VAL A 153 -15.80 1.97 -7.71
C VAL A 153 -15.31 3.18 -6.92
N LEU A 154 -14.01 3.27 -6.61
CA LEU A 154 -13.43 4.41 -5.91
C LEU A 154 -13.62 5.71 -6.70
N ASN A 155 -13.36 5.70 -8.01
CA ASN A 155 -13.59 6.87 -8.86
C ASN A 155 -15.06 7.31 -8.86
N ASN A 156 -15.99 6.35 -8.90
CA ASN A 156 -17.41 6.66 -8.79
C ASN A 156 -17.77 7.25 -7.41
N MET A 157 -17.24 6.68 -6.32
CA MET A 157 -17.45 7.19 -4.96
C MET A 157 -16.87 8.60 -4.76
N LEU A 158 -15.77 8.96 -5.43
CA LEU A 158 -15.23 10.32 -5.38
C LEU A 158 -16.10 11.34 -6.15
N ILE A 159 -16.69 10.93 -7.28
CA ILE A 159 -17.56 11.78 -8.10
C ILE A 159 -18.96 11.92 -7.44
N LYS A 160 -19.49 10.82 -6.92
CA LYS A 160 -20.79 10.71 -6.29
C LYS A 160 -20.66 9.93 -4.97
N PRO A 161 -20.29 10.63 -3.88
CA PRO A 161 -20.11 10.00 -2.57
C PRO A 161 -21.35 9.21 -2.13
N PRO A 162 -21.19 7.95 -1.68
CA PRO A 162 -22.28 7.21 -1.10
C PRO A 162 -22.67 7.81 0.26
N SER A 163 -23.87 7.47 0.74
CA SER A 163 -24.26 7.81 2.09
C SER A 163 -23.45 6.95 3.08
N LEU A 164 -22.58 7.59 3.85
CA LEU A 164 -21.78 6.98 4.91
C LEU A 164 -22.11 7.69 6.24
N PRO A 165 -23.26 7.40 6.85
CA PRO A 165 -23.77 8.18 7.99
C PRO A 165 -22.86 8.09 9.22
N SER A 166 -22.12 6.98 9.37
CA SER A 166 -21.20 6.78 10.48
C SER A 166 -19.82 7.41 10.23
N CYS A 167 -19.57 7.93 9.03
CA CYS A 167 -18.25 8.43 8.63
C CYS A 167 -18.15 9.95 8.72
N PRO A 168 -17.03 10.49 9.23
CA PRO A 168 -16.78 11.92 9.21
C PRO A 168 -16.58 12.41 7.76
N PRO A 169 -16.91 13.68 7.45
CA PRO A 169 -16.77 14.24 6.10
C PRO A 169 -15.43 13.99 5.39
N PRO A 170 -14.25 14.03 6.07
CA PRO A 170 -12.95 13.87 5.41
C PRO A 170 -12.65 12.46 4.84
N THR A 171 -13.53 11.47 5.05
CA THR A 171 -13.28 10.06 4.71
C THR A 171 -12.89 9.88 3.23
N LEU A 172 -13.65 10.52 2.32
CA LEU A 172 -13.41 10.51 0.88
C LEU A 172 -13.01 11.90 0.32
N ASP A 173 -12.64 12.84 1.18
CA ASP A 173 -12.25 14.20 0.80
C ASP A 173 -10.78 14.25 0.33
N VAL A 174 -10.54 13.65 -0.84
CA VAL A 174 -9.25 13.63 -1.55
C VAL A 174 -9.49 13.74 -3.05
N ALA A 175 -8.51 14.30 -3.77
CA ALA A 175 -8.64 14.49 -5.22
C ALA A 175 -8.63 13.18 -6.01
N ALA A 176 -7.88 12.18 -5.54
CA ALA A 176 -7.77 10.88 -6.17
C ALA A 176 -7.32 9.82 -5.16
N ILE A 177 -7.67 8.56 -5.44
CA ILE A 177 -7.17 7.38 -4.73
C ILE A 177 -6.55 6.47 -5.80
N PRO A 178 -5.24 6.57 -6.08
CA PRO A 178 -4.62 5.73 -7.10
C PRO A 178 -4.70 4.25 -6.73
N VAL A 179 -4.93 3.40 -7.72
CA VAL A 179 -5.11 1.95 -7.54
C VAL A 179 -4.10 1.15 -8.36
N GLN A 180 -3.45 0.19 -7.70
CA GLN A 180 -2.55 -0.78 -8.30
C GLN A 180 -3.12 -2.19 -8.16
N ASP A 181 -3.28 -2.92 -9.27
CA ASP A 181 -3.54 -4.35 -9.24
C ASP A 181 -2.24 -5.11 -8.95
N PHE A 182 -2.29 -6.11 -8.07
CA PHE A 182 -1.11 -6.85 -7.64
C PHE A 182 -1.25 -8.36 -7.69
N ALA A 183 -2.47 -8.90 -7.79
CA ALA A 183 -2.68 -10.32 -8.07
C ALA A 183 -3.82 -10.52 -9.07
N LYS A 184 -3.64 -11.45 -10.00
CA LYS A 184 -4.63 -11.86 -11.00
C LYS A 184 -4.73 -13.37 -11.01
N GLU A 185 -5.89 -13.87 -10.62
CA GLU A 185 -6.22 -15.28 -10.55
C GLU A 185 -6.96 -15.71 -11.81
N ARG A 186 -6.60 -16.88 -12.35
CA ARG A 186 -7.20 -17.42 -13.58
C ARG A 186 -7.53 -18.90 -13.43
N VAL A 187 -8.74 -19.24 -13.83
CA VAL A 187 -9.24 -20.61 -14.02
C VAL A 187 -9.41 -20.90 -15.53
N PRO A 188 -9.31 -22.17 -15.98
CA PRO A 188 -9.20 -23.41 -15.19
C PRO A 188 -7.80 -23.77 -14.70
N ASP A 189 -6.74 -23.10 -15.18
CA ASP A 189 -5.35 -23.52 -14.93
C ASP A 189 -4.81 -23.23 -13.52
N GLN A 190 -5.65 -22.68 -12.63
CA GLN A 190 -5.28 -22.24 -11.27
C GLN A 190 -4.03 -21.36 -11.24
N ASN A 191 -3.90 -20.49 -12.24
CA ASN A 191 -2.74 -19.65 -12.43
C ASN A 191 -2.92 -18.32 -11.68
N VAL A 192 -1.90 -17.90 -10.95
CA VAL A 192 -1.86 -16.59 -10.29
C VAL A 192 -0.69 -15.79 -10.82
N THR A 193 -0.97 -14.66 -11.44
CA THR A 193 0.07 -13.67 -11.75
C THR A 193 0.13 -12.67 -10.61
N ILE A 194 1.31 -12.50 -10.01
CA ILE A 194 1.51 -11.62 -8.85
C ILE A 194 2.61 -10.61 -9.17
N MET A 195 2.37 -9.37 -8.77
CA MET A 195 3.38 -8.31 -8.83
C MET A 195 4.52 -8.63 -7.85
N PRO A 196 5.80 -8.46 -8.21
CA PRO A 196 6.89 -8.68 -7.26
C PRO A 196 6.75 -7.78 -6.02
N PRO A 197 7.16 -8.24 -4.82
CA PRO A 197 7.13 -7.42 -3.61
C PRO A 197 8.05 -6.21 -3.81
N GLY A 198 7.60 -5.06 -3.34
CA GLY A 198 8.37 -3.83 -3.51
C GLY A 198 9.42 -3.63 -2.41
N SER A 199 10.16 -2.54 -2.55
CA SER A 199 11.14 -2.08 -1.55
C SER A 199 11.32 -0.56 -1.65
N GLY A 200 12.08 0.06 -0.75
CA GLY A 200 12.45 1.47 -0.90
C GLY A 200 13.23 1.76 -2.19
N ALA A 201 13.97 0.78 -2.72
CA ALA A 201 14.69 0.89 -3.99
C ALA A 201 13.80 0.65 -5.22
N TRP A 202 12.63 0.01 -5.02
CA TRP A 202 11.66 -0.35 -6.07
C TRP A 202 10.23 -0.29 -5.50
N PRO A 203 9.74 0.90 -5.12
CA PRO A 203 8.39 1.05 -4.60
C PRO A 203 7.40 0.78 -5.73
N TRP A 204 6.20 0.34 -5.38
CA TRP A 204 5.15 0.12 -6.38
C TRP A 204 4.63 1.43 -6.94
N GLN A 205 4.54 2.45 -6.08
CA GLN A 205 4.12 3.77 -6.50
C GLN A 205 4.79 4.85 -5.70
N VAL A 206 5.02 5.98 -6.39
CA VAL A 206 5.58 7.21 -5.84
C VAL A 206 4.72 8.37 -6.32
N TRP A 207 4.50 9.37 -5.46
CA TRP A 207 3.97 10.66 -5.89
C TRP A 207 4.48 11.80 -5.01
N TYR A 208 4.18 13.02 -5.45
CA TYR A 208 4.63 14.24 -4.81
C TYR A 208 3.43 15.02 -4.29
N LEU A 209 3.57 15.59 -3.10
CA LEU A 209 2.59 16.46 -2.48
C LEU A 209 3.20 17.86 -2.36
N ASP A 210 2.67 18.80 -3.13
CA ASP A 210 3.04 20.21 -3.07
C ASP A 210 2.59 20.84 -1.74
N ASN A 211 3.33 21.84 -1.27
CA ASN A 211 3.06 22.59 -0.03
C ASN A 211 2.96 21.72 1.22
N MET A 212 3.57 20.53 1.20
CA MET A 212 3.61 19.59 2.30
C MET A 212 5.02 19.55 2.89
N ASN A 213 5.15 19.85 4.18
CA ASN A 213 6.42 19.69 4.91
C ASN A 213 6.45 18.37 5.69
N ALA A 214 7.63 17.97 6.14
CA ALA A 214 7.83 16.70 6.86
C ALA A 214 6.94 16.57 8.12
N ARG A 215 6.76 17.64 8.88
CA ARG A 215 5.94 17.64 10.10
C ARG A 215 4.46 17.43 9.79
N ASN A 216 3.94 18.13 8.80
CA ASN A 216 2.56 18.00 8.35
C ASN A 216 2.32 16.62 7.75
N GLN A 217 3.27 16.08 6.99
CA GLN A 217 3.17 14.74 6.42
C GLN A 217 3.17 13.66 7.50
N ALA A 218 4.00 13.79 8.53
CA ALA A 218 4.04 12.84 9.64
C ALA A 218 2.74 12.82 10.47
N SER A 219 1.94 13.89 10.46
CA SER A 219 0.63 13.87 11.09
C SER A 219 -0.46 13.26 10.21
N GLN A 220 -0.21 13.10 8.90
CA GLN A 220 -1.18 12.50 7.99
C GLN A 220 -1.28 10.98 8.20
N VAL A 221 -2.49 10.48 8.03
CA VAL A 221 -2.79 9.06 7.96
C VAL A 221 -3.05 8.67 6.51
N ALA A 222 -2.32 7.67 6.03
CA ALA A 222 -2.57 7.01 4.77
C ALA A 222 -3.51 5.82 4.99
N VAL A 223 -4.44 5.60 4.06
CA VAL A 223 -5.39 4.48 4.10
C VAL A 223 -5.19 3.61 2.87
N GLY A 224 -4.67 2.41 3.08
CA GLY A 224 -4.71 1.34 2.09
C GLY A 224 -6.11 0.74 2.05
N ILE A 225 -6.71 0.69 0.87
CA ILE A 225 -7.98 0.04 0.58
C ILE A 225 -7.65 -1.13 -0.33
N ILE A 226 -7.78 -2.36 0.17
CA ILE A 226 -7.42 -3.58 -0.56
C ILE A 226 -8.70 -4.31 -0.95
N SER A 227 -8.79 -4.76 -2.19
CA SER A 227 -9.87 -5.63 -2.65
C SER A 227 -9.33 -6.94 -3.21
N ARG A 228 -10.17 -7.99 -3.17
CA ARG A 228 -10.08 -9.16 -4.05
C ARG A 228 -11.47 -9.36 -4.62
N ALA A 229 -11.61 -9.09 -5.91
CA ALA A 229 -12.89 -8.96 -6.57
C ALA A 229 -12.95 -9.83 -7.85
N PRO A 230 -14.15 -10.21 -8.32
CA PRO A 230 -14.34 -10.87 -9.60
C PRO A 230 -13.67 -10.10 -10.74
N ALA A 231 -13.00 -10.81 -11.64
CA ALA A 231 -12.47 -10.22 -12.86
C ALA A 231 -13.60 -10.02 -13.88
N TYR A 232 -13.43 -9.10 -14.85
CA TYR A 232 -14.42 -8.94 -15.90
C TYR A 232 -14.68 -10.25 -16.65
N ASN A 233 -15.95 -10.50 -16.99
CA ASN A 233 -16.47 -11.74 -17.58
C ASN A 233 -16.23 -13.01 -16.72
N SER A 234 -15.92 -12.88 -15.43
CA SER A 234 -16.02 -14.02 -14.52
C SER A 234 -17.49 -14.33 -14.19
N ALA A 235 -17.73 -15.49 -13.57
CA ALA A 235 -19.02 -15.73 -12.92
C ALA A 235 -19.31 -14.60 -11.93
N PRO A 236 -20.55 -14.09 -11.89
CA PRO A 236 -20.92 -13.06 -10.93
C PRO A 236 -20.85 -13.62 -9.51
N PRO A 237 -20.50 -12.79 -8.51
CA PRO A 237 -20.60 -13.15 -7.10
C PRO A 237 -22.07 -13.36 -6.71
N ASP A 238 -22.34 -14.19 -5.69
CA ASP A 238 -23.70 -14.43 -5.17
C ASP A 238 -24.20 -13.22 -4.37
N GLY A 239 -23.29 -12.46 -3.76
CA GLY A 239 -23.61 -11.22 -3.07
C GLY A 239 -22.39 -10.33 -2.75
N PRO A 240 -22.63 -9.13 -2.18
CA PRO A 240 -21.55 -8.22 -1.79
C PRO A 240 -20.53 -8.82 -0.81
N ASN A 241 -20.96 -9.76 0.02
CA ASN A 241 -20.10 -10.41 1.01
C ASN A 241 -19.03 -11.33 0.39
N ASP A 242 -19.18 -11.70 -0.88
CA ASP A 242 -18.17 -12.48 -1.61
C ASP A 242 -17.01 -11.60 -2.09
N ILE A 243 -17.17 -10.27 -2.00
CA ILE A 243 -16.11 -9.30 -2.26
C ILE A 243 -15.32 -9.12 -0.97
N MET A 244 -14.04 -9.47 -1.00
CA MET A 244 -13.14 -9.17 0.10
C MET A 244 -12.70 -7.71 0.01
N VAL A 245 -12.88 -6.95 1.10
CA VAL A 245 -12.37 -5.58 1.23
C VAL A 245 -11.67 -5.44 2.58
N GLU A 246 -10.42 -5.01 2.54
CA GLU A 246 -9.65 -4.66 3.73
C GLU A 246 -9.28 -3.18 3.75
N LEU A 247 -9.33 -2.60 4.94
CA LEU A 247 -8.89 -1.24 5.20
C LEU A 247 -7.65 -1.32 6.08
N VAL A 248 -6.65 -0.49 5.79
CA VAL A 248 -5.37 -0.48 6.50
C VAL A 248 -4.95 0.97 6.71
N CYS A 249 -4.96 1.43 7.95
CA CYS A 249 -4.59 2.81 8.27
C CYS A 249 -3.19 2.87 8.87
N ILE A 250 -2.35 3.71 8.29
CA ILE A 250 -0.94 3.79 8.63
C ILE A 250 -0.50 5.25 8.73
N GLN A 251 0.28 5.54 9.76
CA GLN A 251 0.86 6.86 10.01
C GLN A 251 2.37 6.72 10.09
N ALA A 252 3.08 7.55 9.32
CA ALA A 252 4.53 7.59 9.40
C ALA A 252 4.96 8.28 10.70
N PRO A 253 6.05 7.83 11.35
CA PRO A 253 6.49 8.42 12.61
C PRO A 253 6.82 9.91 12.44
N SER A 254 6.41 10.71 13.42
CA SER A 254 6.91 12.08 13.52
C SER A 254 8.34 12.05 14.05
N THR A 255 9.29 12.61 13.31
CA THR A 255 10.66 12.76 13.79
C THR A 255 10.65 13.70 15.00
N GLY A 256 10.70 13.13 16.21
CA GLY A 256 10.52 13.90 17.44
C GLY A 256 10.57 13.12 18.76
N THR A 257 11.44 12.12 18.90
CA THR A 257 12.20 11.82 20.15
C THR A 257 13.08 10.59 19.91
N SER A 258 14.33 10.83 19.51
CA SER A 258 15.40 9.93 19.91
C SER A 258 15.45 9.93 21.43
N LYS A 259 14.91 8.90 22.09
CA LYS A 259 15.35 8.57 23.45
C LYS A 259 16.80 8.15 23.34
N GLY A 260 17.72 9.11 23.46
CA GLY A 260 19.09 8.80 23.82
C GLY A 260 19.04 8.16 25.20
N SER A 261 19.30 6.86 25.29
CA SER A 261 19.82 6.31 26.52
C SER A 261 21.22 6.89 26.68
N GLN A 262 21.34 7.89 27.56
CA GLN A 262 22.62 8.12 28.21
C GLN A 262 22.66 7.19 29.42
N ASP A 263 23.78 6.47 29.51
CA ASP A 263 24.21 5.66 30.64
C ASP A 263 24.17 6.41 31.97
#